data_AF-A0A3N5U3T6-F1
#
_entry.id   AF-A0A3N5U3T6-F1
#
_cell.length_a   1.000
_cell.length_b   1.000
_cell.length_c   1.000
_cell.angle_alpha   90.00
_cell.angle_beta   90.00
_cell.angle_gamma   90.00
#
_symmetry.space_group_name_H-M   'P 1'
#
loop_
_entity.id
_entity.type
_entity.pdbx_description
1 polymer ?
#
loop_
_entity_poly.entity_id
_entity_poly.type
_entity_poly.pdbx_seq_one_letter_code
_entity_poly.pdbx_strand_id
1 'polypeptide(L)'
;MKANLQEKLETSLPDGFTIRGARMEDVEPALKLFNAWSRPAIQEDEFEDANAIRTEWVSPGFNPAEDICLVFAPNGEMAGYVEVWTTAKPPVHPWIWGRLHPDYEGLGIGTWMLQWGEQHAVQALRNVPDGLRFAPRVGIYRQAEKSQKLFEDMGYHHIRSSYHMLIEMDGPVPEPAWPA
;
A
#
# COMPACT_ATOMS: atom_id res chain seq x y z
N MET A 1 14.75 -15.18 -17.51
CA MET A 1 15.43 -14.22 -16.61
C MET A 1 15.12 -14.65 -15.19
N LYS A 2 16.12 -15.09 -14.40
CA LYS A 2 15.85 -15.51 -13.01
C LYS A 2 15.59 -14.23 -12.22
N ALA A 3 14.34 -14.00 -11.83
CA ALA A 3 14.05 -13.01 -10.81
C ALA A 3 14.78 -13.50 -9.54
N ASN A 4 15.83 -12.78 -9.14
CA ASN A 4 16.44 -12.99 -7.83
C ASN A 4 15.49 -12.42 -6.78
N LEU A 5 14.37 -13.10 -6.53
CA LEU A 5 13.75 -12.99 -5.22
C LEU A 5 14.73 -13.70 -4.29
N GLN A 6 15.28 -12.94 -3.33
CA GLN A 6 16.06 -13.54 -2.25
C GLN A 6 15.24 -14.71 -1.65
N GLU A 7 15.91 -15.83 -1.34
CA GLU A 7 15.36 -16.87 -0.45
C GLU A 7 15.15 -16.24 0.95
N LYS A 8 14.17 -15.36 1.06
CA LYS A 8 13.76 -14.73 2.30
C LYS A 8 12.86 -15.71 3.01
N LEU A 9 13.19 -16.02 4.26
CA LEU A 9 12.33 -16.82 5.14
C LEU A 9 10.89 -16.30 5.02
N GLU A 10 9.98 -17.17 4.59
CA GLU A 10 8.55 -16.89 4.66
C GLU A 10 8.22 -16.62 6.11
N THR A 11 7.82 -15.39 6.39
CA THR A 11 7.34 -15.03 7.72
C THR A 11 5.97 -15.67 7.86
N SER A 12 5.68 -16.32 8.98
CA SER A 12 4.33 -16.79 9.29
C SER A 12 3.56 -15.69 9.99
N LEU A 13 2.26 -15.59 9.73
CA LEU A 13 1.40 -14.71 10.48
C LEU A 13 1.32 -15.20 11.95
N PRO A 14 1.36 -14.32 12.97
CA PRO A 14 1.27 -14.74 14.36
C PRO A 14 -0.03 -15.48 14.68
N ASP A 15 0.02 -16.35 15.69
CA ASP A 15 -1.13 -17.17 16.09
C ASP A 15 -2.36 -16.32 16.44
N GLY A 16 -3.53 -16.78 15.99
CA GLY A 16 -4.82 -16.13 16.23
C GLY A 16 -5.16 -14.98 15.29
N PHE A 17 -4.19 -14.48 14.50
CA PHE A 17 -4.50 -13.58 13.40
C PHE A 17 -5.10 -14.35 12.23
N THR A 18 -6.01 -13.71 11.51
CA THR A 18 -6.68 -14.31 10.35
C THR A 18 -6.63 -13.36 9.16
N ILE A 19 -6.81 -13.91 7.95
CA ILE A 19 -6.75 -13.13 6.71
C ILE A 19 -7.93 -13.44 5.80
N ARG A 20 -8.30 -12.46 4.98
CA ARG A 20 -9.22 -12.65 3.86
C ARG A 20 -9.12 -11.48 2.86
N GLY A 21 -9.68 -11.71 1.67
CA GLY A 21 -9.94 -10.65 0.71
C GLY A 21 -10.92 -9.60 1.23
N ALA A 22 -10.84 -8.40 0.67
CA ALA A 22 -11.72 -7.29 1.03
C ALA A 22 -13.10 -7.39 0.37
N ARG A 23 -14.09 -6.78 1.03
CA ARG A 23 -15.48 -6.66 0.59
C ARG A 23 -15.95 -5.24 0.82
N MET A 24 -16.91 -4.75 0.06
CA MET A 24 -17.36 -3.34 0.16
C MET A 24 -17.81 -2.87 1.56
N GLU A 25 -18.16 -3.79 2.47
CA GLU A 25 -18.45 -3.52 3.88
C GLU A 25 -17.20 -3.13 4.71
N ASP A 26 -16.00 -3.48 4.23
CA ASP A 26 -14.70 -3.23 4.86
C ASP A 26 -14.14 -1.83 4.58
N VAL A 27 -14.78 -1.05 3.69
CA VAL A 27 -14.31 0.30 3.34
C VAL A 27 -14.23 1.22 4.57
N GLU A 28 -15.25 1.19 5.42
CA GLU A 28 -15.29 1.99 6.65
C GLU A 28 -14.27 1.52 7.70
N PRO A 29 -14.14 0.21 7.99
CA PRO A 29 -13.01 -0.32 8.76
C PRO A 29 -11.63 0.05 8.22
N ALA A 30 -11.43 0.03 6.89
CA ALA A 30 -10.17 0.37 6.25
C ALA A 30 -9.82 1.86 6.46
N LEU A 31 -10.80 2.76 6.29
CA LEU A 31 -10.62 4.18 6.60
C LEU A 31 -10.12 4.41 8.03
N LYS A 32 -10.74 3.72 9.01
CA LYS A 32 -10.33 3.80 10.41
C LYS A 32 -8.90 3.32 10.62
N LEU A 33 -8.51 2.21 9.98
CA LEU A 33 -7.14 1.69 10.02
C LEU A 33 -6.15 2.70 9.43
N PHE A 34 -6.45 3.27 8.26
CA PHE A 34 -5.55 4.20 7.58
C PHE A 34 -5.29 5.43 8.44
N ASN A 35 -6.35 5.99 9.04
CA ASN A 35 -6.21 7.17 9.90
C ASN A 35 -5.62 6.84 11.28
N ALA A 36 -5.85 5.63 11.81
CA ALA A 36 -5.17 5.16 13.02
C ALA A 36 -3.66 5.08 12.83
N TRP A 37 -3.21 4.67 11.63
CA TRP A 37 -1.80 4.70 11.25
C TRP A 37 -1.30 6.13 10.97
N SER A 38 -2.05 6.94 10.22
CA SER A 38 -1.56 8.23 9.71
C SER A 38 -1.42 9.28 10.80
N ARG A 39 -2.32 9.32 11.79
CA ARG A 39 -2.25 10.29 12.89
C ARG A 39 -0.90 10.30 13.63
N PRO A 40 -0.38 9.16 14.13
CA PRO A 40 0.95 9.14 14.73
C PRO A 40 2.09 9.26 13.70
N ALA A 41 1.90 8.78 12.46
CA ALA A 41 2.99 8.74 11.47
C ALA A 41 3.24 10.09 10.77
N ILE A 42 2.17 10.83 10.46
CA ILE A 42 2.21 12.05 9.62
C ILE A 42 1.42 13.22 10.22
N GLN A 43 0.81 13.05 11.41
CA GLN A 43 0.11 14.11 12.15
C GLN A 43 -1.17 14.63 11.49
N GLU A 44 -1.74 13.86 10.56
CA GLU A 44 -2.98 14.17 9.86
C GLU A 44 -3.76 12.88 9.56
N ASP A 45 -5.04 13.01 9.22
CA ASP A 45 -5.83 11.93 8.64
C ASP A 45 -5.41 11.79 7.17
N GLU A 46 -4.98 10.60 6.76
CA GLU A 46 -4.55 10.35 5.37
C GLU A 46 -5.74 10.40 4.40
N PHE A 47 -6.93 10.00 4.88
CA PHE A 47 -8.16 10.04 4.12
C PHE A 47 -9.27 10.72 4.93
N GLU A 48 -9.96 11.68 4.31
CA GLU A 48 -11.08 12.39 4.96
C GLU A 48 -12.41 11.64 4.82
N ASP A 49 -12.61 10.91 3.72
CA ASP A 49 -13.87 10.26 3.37
C ASP A 49 -13.64 8.86 2.77
N ALA A 50 -14.50 7.93 3.15
CA ALA A 50 -14.54 6.56 2.69
C ALA A 50 -14.87 6.45 1.18
N ASN A 51 -15.45 7.48 0.57
CA ASN A 51 -15.72 7.51 -0.87
C ASN A 51 -14.45 7.43 -1.73
N ALA A 52 -13.31 7.97 -1.27
CA ALA A 52 -12.04 7.85 -1.97
C ALA A 52 -11.63 6.37 -2.10
N ILE A 53 -11.67 5.65 -0.97
CA ILE A 53 -11.37 4.21 -0.89
C ILE A 53 -12.37 3.40 -1.74
N ARG A 54 -13.68 3.72 -1.62
CA ARG A 54 -14.73 3.07 -2.41
C ARG A 54 -14.49 3.22 -3.91
N THR A 55 -14.08 4.40 -4.35
CA THR A 55 -13.80 4.70 -5.76
C THR A 55 -12.63 3.88 -6.27
N GLU A 56 -11.57 3.75 -5.47
CA GLU A 56 -10.43 2.90 -5.81
C GLU A 56 -10.84 1.42 -5.94
N TRP A 57 -11.63 0.90 -5.00
CA TRP A 57 -12.01 -0.52 -4.98
C TRP A 57 -12.91 -0.95 -6.13
N VAL A 58 -13.62 -0.02 -6.77
CA VAL A 58 -14.42 -0.28 -7.98
C VAL A 58 -13.68 0.06 -9.27
N SER A 59 -12.38 0.34 -9.20
CA SER A 59 -11.56 0.67 -10.36
C SER A 59 -11.57 -0.47 -11.38
N PRO A 60 -11.69 -0.18 -12.69
CA PRO A 60 -11.68 -1.20 -13.71
C PRO A 60 -10.42 -2.09 -13.65
N GLY A 61 -10.63 -3.40 -13.60
CA GLY A 61 -9.55 -4.39 -13.57
C GLY A 61 -8.96 -4.64 -12.18
N PHE A 62 -9.49 -4.02 -11.13
CA PHE A 62 -9.14 -4.29 -9.74
C PHE A 62 -10.26 -5.10 -9.07
N ASN A 63 -9.89 -6.14 -8.33
CA ASN A 63 -10.81 -7.01 -7.61
C ASN A 63 -10.47 -7.01 -6.11
N PRO A 64 -11.22 -6.29 -5.25
CA PRO A 64 -10.95 -6.23 -3.82
C PRO A 64 -10.86 -7.60 -3.12
N ALA A 65 -11.56 -8.61 -3.61
CA ALA A 65 -11.53 -9.94 -3.01
C ALA A 65 -10.22 -10.70 -3.28
N GLU A 66 -9.44 -10.28 -4.30
CA GLU A 66 -8.21 -10.95 -4.74
C GLU A 66 -6.98 -10.05 -4.60
N ASP A 67 -7.11 -8.76 -4.92
CA ASP A 67 -6.02 -7.79 -4.96
C ASP A 67 -5.76 -7.08 -3.62
N ILE A 68 -6.62 -7.33 -2.62
CA ILE A 68 -6.46 -6.82 -1.25
C ILE A 68 -6.39 -8.01 -0.28
N CYS A 69 -5.45 -7.97 0.66
CA CYS A 69 -5.43 -8.83 1.83
C CYS A 69 -5.66 -8.00 3.10
N LEU A 70 -6.72 -8.36 3.82
CA LEU A 70 -7.02 -7.84 5.14
C LEU A 70 -6.46 -8.80 6.19
N VAL A 71 -5.85 -8.25 7.24
CA VAL A 71 -5.36 -8.98 8.42
C VAL A 71 -6.21 -8.58 9.62
N PHE A 72 -6.78 -9.57 10.30
CA PHE A 72 -7.61 -9.37 11.49
C PHE A 72 -6.90 -9.92 12.72
N ALA A 73 -6.88 -9.13 13.79
CA ALA A 73 -6.40 -9.55 15.10
C ALA A 73 -7.38 -10.53 15.78
N PRO A 74 -6.95 -11.27 16.82
CA PRO A 74 -7.81 -12.23 17.53
C PRO A 74 -9.10 -11.63 18.12
N ASN A 75 -9.10 -10.33 18.40
CA ASN A 75 -10.26 -9.58 18.89
C ASN A 75 -11.25 -9.17 17.77
N GLY A 76 -10.95 -9.49 16.50
CA GLY A 76 -11.75 -9.13 15.33
C GLY A 76 -11.46 -7.76 14.73
N GLU A 77 -10.52 -7.00 15.29
CA GLU A 77 -10.11 -5.70 14.75
C GLU A 77 -9.27 -5.89 13.47
N MET A 78 -9.43 -4.98 12.51
CA MET A 78 -8.57 -4.95 11.32
C MET A 78 -7.18 -4.44 11.72
N ALA A 79 -6.24 -5.37 11.88
CA ALA A 79 -4.87 -5.07 12.23
C ALA A 79 -4.07 -4.56 11.04
N GLY A 80 -4.35 -5.05 9.83
CA GLY A 80 -3.58 -4.70 8.65
C GLY A 80 -4.37 -4.74 7.36
N TYR A 81 -3.90 -3.98 6.39
CA TYR A 81 -4.43 -3.88 5.03
C TYR A 81 -3.26 -3.78 4.06
N VAL A 82 -3.24 -4.63 3.04
CA VAL A 82 -2.31 -4.51 1.92
C VAL A 82 -3.05 -4.73 0.62
N GLU A 83 -2.75 -3.91 -0.37
CA GLU A 83 -3.30 -4.00 -1.72
C GLU A 83 -2.19 -3.99 -2.77
N VAL A 84 -2.48 -4.59 -3.92
CA VAL A 84 -1.52 -4.71 -5.00
C VAL A 84 -2.18 -4.38 -6.34
N TRP A 85 -1.70 -3.31 -6.96
CA TRP A 85 -2.16 -2.87 -8.27
C TRP A 85 -1.29 -3.46 -9.36
N THR A 86 -1.89 -4.33 -10.19
CA THR A 86 -1.24 -4.95 -11.36
C THR A 86 -1.87 -4.52 -12.69
N THR A 87 -2.74 -3.51 -12.66
CA THR A 87 -3.61 -3.11 -13.78
C THR A 87 -2.90 -2.34 -14.89
N ALA A 88 -1.69 -1.84 -14.65
CA ALA A 88 -0.86 -1.17 -15.65
C ALA A 88 -0.53 -2.11 -16.83
N LYS A 89 -0.46 -1.57 -18.04
CA LYS A 89 -0.16 -2.33 -19.27
C LYS A 89 1.06 -1.74 -20.00
N PRO A 90 2.20 -2.44 -20.06
CA PRO A 90 2.51 -3.72 -19.41
C PRO A 90 2.68 -3.56 -17.88
N PRO A 91 2.45 -4.61 -17.08
CA PRO A 91 2.51 -4.55 -15.62
C PRO A 91 3.96 -4.65 -15.10
N VAL A 92 4.83 -3.76 -15.57
CA VAL A 92 6.28 -3.78 -15.23
C VAL A 92 6.59 -3.23 -13.84
N HIS A 93 5.69 -2.42 -13.28
CA HIS A 93 5.83 -1.81 -11.95
C HIS A 93 4.55 -1.93 -11.13
N PRO A 94 4.15 -3.13 -10.69
CA PRO A 94 3.04 -3.25 -9.76
C PRO A 94 3.26 -2.38 -8.53
N TRP A 95 2.17 -1.81 -8.01
CA TRP A 95 2.21 -0.94 -6.84
C TRP A 95 1.66 -1.69 -5.63
N ILE A 96 2.48 -1.84 -4.58
CA ILE A 96 2.10 -2.44 -3.31
C ILE A 96 1.91 -1.31 -2.32
N TRP A 97 0.73 -1.22 -1.72
CA TRP A 97 0.40 -0.22 -0.71
C TRP A 97 -0.23 -0.90 0.49
N GLY A 98 0.03 -0.41 1.70
CA GLY A 98 -0.55 -1.01 2.89
C GLY A 98 -0.35 -0.22 4.17
N ARG A 99 -1.14 -0.56 5.18
CA ARG A 99 -1.17 0.05 6.51
C ARG A 99 -1.28 -1.03 7.57
N LEU A 100 -0.47 -0.90 8.62
CA LEU A 100 -0.51 -1.75 9.81
C LEU A 100 -0.93 -0.86 10.98
N HIS A 101 -1.91 -1.30 11.75
CA HIS A 101 -2.36 -0.56 12.92
C HIS A 101 -1.23 -0.48 13.95
N PRO A 102 -0.96 0.70 14.56
CA PRO A 102 0.21 0.91 15.42
C PRO A 102 0.36 -0.10 16.57
N ASP A 103 -0.75 -0.56 17.14
CA ASP A 103 -0.75 -1.50 18.27
C ASP A 103 -0.27 -2.91 17.90
N TYR A 104 -0.16 -3.25 16.62
CA TYR A 104 0.29 -4.56 16.14
C TYR A 104 1.66 -4.51 15.42
N GLU A 105 2.39 -3.40 15.59
CA GLU A 105 3.77 -3.27 15.10
C GLU A 105 4.74 -4.19 15.86
N GLY A 106 5.87 -4.51 15.22
CA GLY A 106 6.93 -5.33 15.85
C GLY A 106 6.61 -6.82 15.97
N LEU A 107 5.43 -7.26 15.51
CA LEU A 107 5.00 -8.67 15.52
C LEU A 107 5.33 -9.44 14.23
N GLY A 108 6.05 -8.82 13.29
CA GLY A 108 6.35 -9.41 11.98
C GLY A 108 5.20 -9.34 10.95
N ILE A 109 4.03 -8.80 11.33
CA ILE A 109 2.86 -8.69 10.43
C ILE A 109 3.14 -7.79 9.23
N GLY A 110 3.85 -6.67 9.40
CA GLY A 110 4.22 -5.80 8.27
C GLY A 110 5.12 -6.52 7.26
N THR A 111 6.07 -7.33 7.73
CA THR A 111 6.91 -8.18 6.87
C THR A 111 6.07 -9.20 6.13
N TRP A 112 5.17 -9.89 6.83
CA TRP A 112 4.24 -10.84 6.24
C TRP A 112 3.38 -10.20 5.14
N MET A 113 2.80 -9.02 5.41
CA MET A 113 1.97 -8.29 4.45
C MET A 113 2.73 -7.90 3.19
N LEU A 114 3.97 -7.44 3.34
CA LEU A 114 4.81 -7.10 2.19
C LEU A 114 5.17 -8.35 1.37
N GLN A 115 5.49 -9.47 2.02
CA GLN A 115 5.72 -10.75 1.33
C GLN A 115 4.48 -11.22 0.57
N TRP A 116 3.29 -11.13 1.17
CA TRP A 116 2.03 -11.41 0.49
C TRP A 116 1.87 -10.53 -0.76
N GLY A 117 2.14 -9.22 -0.62
CA GLY A 117 2.04 -8.28 -1.73
C GLY A 117 3.03 -8.57 -2.87
N GLU A 118 4.26 -8.96 -2.54
CA GLU A 118 5.27 -9.39 -3.51
C GLU A 118 4.85 -10.66 -4.27
N GLN A 119 4.35 -11.66 -3.54
CA GLN A 119 3.85 -12.90 -4.14
C GLN A 119 2.67 -12.64 -5.08
N HIS A 120 1.75 -11.73 -4.69
CA HIS A 120 0.64 -11.32 -5.54
C HIS A 120 1.13 -10.57 -6.79
N ALA A 121 2.05 -9.61 -6.62
CA ALA A 121 2.62 -8.84 -7.73
C ALA A 121 3.28 -9.76 -8.77
N VAL A 122 4.04 -10.77 -8.33
CA VAL A 122 4.74 -11.72 -9.23
C VAL A 122 3.77 -12.48 -10.14
N GLN A 123 2.49 -12.65 -9.78
CA GLN A 123 1.50 -13.26 -10.66
C GLN A 123 1.32 -12.48 -11.98
N ALA A 124 1.53 -11.15 -11.95
CA ALA A 124 1.44 -10.30 -13.12
C ALA A 124 2.64 -10.47 -14.08
N LEU A 125 3.74 -11.09 -13.64
CA LEU A 125 4.93 -11.30 -14.45
C LEU A 125 4.63 -12.08 -15.73
N ARG A 126 3.65 -13.00 -15.71
CA ARG A 126 3.21 -13.77 -16.88
C ARG A 126 2.66 -12.90 -18.02
N ASN A 127 2.24 -11.69 -17.71
CA ASN A 127 1.69 -10.72 -18.64
C ASN A 127 2.71 -9.65 -19.07
N VAL A 128 3.97 -9.77 -18.64
CA VAL A 128 5.06 -8.85 -18.99
C VAL A 128 5.75 -9.37 -20.27
N PRO A 129 5.81 -8.58 -21.36
CA PRO A 129 6.56 -8.95 -22.55
C PRO A 129 8.03 -9.27 -22.28
N ASP A 130 8.59 -10.18 -23.08
CA ASP A 130 10.00 -10.54 -23.01
C ASP A 130 10.92 -9.31 -23.16
N GLY A 131 12.01 -9.31 -22.39
CA GLY A 131 13.02 -8.24 -22.42
C GLY A 131 12.70 -7.03 -21.54
N LEU A 132 11.49 -6.92 -20.99
CA LEU A 132 11.16 -5.88 -20.02
C LEU A 132 11.57 -6.28 -18.60
N ARG A 133 11.97 -5.28 -17.81
CA ARG A 133 12.28 -5.46 -16.39
C ARG A 133 11.02 -5.34 -15.56
N PHE A 134 10.81 -6.30 -14.67
CA PHE A 134 9.74 -6.30 -13.68
C PHE A 134 10.29 -5.86 -12.34
N ALA A 135 9.71 -4.82 -11.75
CA ALA A 135 10.13 -4.25 -10.48
C ALA A 135 8.92 -3.67 -9.74
N PRO A 136 8.31 -4.43 -8.81
CA PRO A 136 7.28 -3.92 -7.91
C PRO A 136 7.79 -2.70 -7.12
N ARG A 137 6.86 -1.83 -6.74
CA ARG A 137 7.16 -0.57 -6.05
C ARG A 137 6.27 -0.40 -4.84
N VAL A 138 6.84 0.23 -3.83
CA VAL A 138 6.14 0.70 -2.62
C VAL A 138 6.32 2.21 -2.51
N GLY A 139 5.44 2.85 -1.75
CA GLY A 139 5.55 4.26 -1.41
C GLY A 139 5.21 4.48 0.06
N ILE A 140 5.91 5.41 0.69
CA ILE A 140 5.63 5.82 2.06
C ILE A 140 6.03 7.27 2.29
N TYR A 141 5.40 7.88 3.27
CA TYR A 141 5.76 9.19 3.79
C TYR A 141 7.16 9.19 4.39
N ARG A 142 7.87 10.30 4.21
CA ARG A 142 9.22 10.51 4.72
C ARG A 142 9.29 10.40 6.26
N GLN A 143 8.20 10.72 6.95
CA GLN A 143 8.09 10.69 8.40
C GLN A 143 7.97 9.25 8.96
N ALA A 144 7.57 8.28 8.13
CA ALA A 144 7.33 6.90 8.57
C ALA A 144 8.64 6.09 8.58
N GLU A 145 9.53 6.38 9.53
CA GLU A 145 10.86 5.75 9.62
C GLU A 145 10.80 4.23 9.80
N LYS A 146 9.86 3.72 10.60
CA LYS A 146 9.67 2.28 10.81
C LYS A 146 9.33 1.54 9.51
N SER A 147 8.44 2.11 8.70
CA SER A 147 8.06 1.54 7.41
C SER A 147 9.20 1.61 6.40
N GLN A 148 9.97 2.71 6.38
CA GLN A 148 11.18 2.81 5.56
C GLN A 148 12.18 1.72 5.92
N LYS A 149 12.44 1.54 7.21
CA LYS A 149 13.33 0.47 7.69
C LYS A 149 12.83 -0.92 7.29
N LEU A 150 11.53 -1.20 7.42
CA LEU A 150 10.95 -2.46 6.95
C LEU A 150 11.25 -2.68 5.45
N PHE A 151 11.06 -1.68 4.61
CA PHE A 151 11.31 -1.78 3.18
C PHE A 151 12.80 -2.01 2.87
N GLU A 152 13.70 -1.30 3.55
CA GLU A 152 15.15 -1.49 3.41
C GLU A 152 15.59 -2.89 3.85
N ASP A 153 15.11 -3.37 5.00
CA ASP A 153 15.36 -4.74 5.49
C ASP A 153 14.78 -5.77 4.48
N MET A 154 13.70 -5.40 3.79
CA MET A 154 13.08 -6.16 2.71
C MET A 154 13.72 -5.92 1.33
N GLY A 155 14.86 -5.23 1.25
CA GLY A 155 15.68 -5.11 0.04
C GLY A 155 15.18 -4.09 -0.97
N TYR A 156 14.19 -3.26 -0.58
CA TYR A 156 13.81 -2.09 -1.36
C TYR A 156 14.84 -0.98 -1.16
N HIS A 157 14.96 -0.14 -2.18
CA HIS A 157 15.83 1.03 -2.15
C HIS A 157 15.04 2.26 -2.57
N HIS A 158 15.39 3.40 -1.98
CA HIS A 158 14.80 4.69 -2.37
C HIS A 158 15.19 5.04 -3.81
N ILE A 159 14.20 5.29 -4.67
CA ILE A 159 14.42 5.61 -6.09
C ILE A 159 14.01 7.03 -6.47
N ARG A 160 13.01 7.61 -5.80
CA ARG A 160 12.50 8.96 -6.04
C ARG A 160 11.60 9.40 -4.89
N SER A 161 11.35 10.71 -4.82
CA SER A 161 10.33 11.30 -3.97
C SER A 161 9.25 11.96 -4.82
N SER A 162 8.03 11.99 -4.30
CA SER A 162 6.90 12.75 -4.85
C SER A 162 6.39 13.68 -3.77
N TYR A 163 5.89 14.84 -4.16
CA TYR A 163 5.39 15.87 -3.24
C TYR A 163 3.93 16.11 -3.55
N HIS A 164 3.09 16.03 -2.52
CA HIS A 164 1.73 16.52 -2.60
C HIS A 164 1.76 17.99 -2.17
N MET A 165 1.45 18.89 -3.10
CA MET A 165 1.39 20.33 -2.85
C MET A 165 -0.08 20.71 -2.68
N LEU A 166 -0.42 21.26 -1.52
CA LEU A 166 -1.78 21.71 -1.20
C LEU A 166 -1.78 23.22 -0.97
N ILE A 167 -2.85 23.87 -1.41
CA ILE A 167 -3.16 25.25 -1.05
C ILE A 167 -4.66 25.32 -0.71
N GLU A 168 -4.98 25.95 0.42
CA GLU A 168 -6.35 26.31 0.76
C GLU A 168 -6.71 27.59 0.01
N MET A 169 -7.84 27.57 -0.71
CA MET A 169 -8.29 28.70 -1.51
C MET A 169 -9.48 29.39 -0.85
N ASP A 170 -9.21 30.47 -0.12
CA ASP A 170 -10.25 31.34 0.48
C ASP A 170 -10.71 32.48 -0.46
N GLY A 171 -10.21 32.47 -1.70
CA GLY A 171 -10.48 33.50 -2.70
C GLY A 171 -9.90 33.14 -4.08
N PRO A 172 -10.11 34.00 -5.10
CA PRO A 172 -9.58 33.77 -6.44
C PRO A 172 -8.04 33.75 -6.44
N VAL A 173 -7.45 32.92 -7.29
CA VAL A 173 -5.99 32.95 -7.51
C VAL A 173 -5.55 34.30 -8.12
N PRO A 174 -4.33 34.78 -7.82
CA PRO A 174 -3.78 35.95 -8.49
C PRO A 174 -3.79 35.80 -10.02
N GLU A 175 -4.06 36.90 -10.74
CA GLU A 175 -4.00 36.90 -12.21
C GLU A 175 -2.61 36.47 -12.70
N PRO A 176 -2.53 35.62 -13.74
CA PRO A 176 -1.25 35.15 -14.26
C PRO A 176 -0.43 36.30 -14.85
N ALA A 177 0.82 36.41 -14.44
CA ALA A 177 1.78 37.32 -15.06
C ALA A 177 2.50 36.61 -16.22
N TRP A 178 2.20 37.00 -17.45
CA TRP A 178 2.88 36.48 -18.64
C TRP A 178 4.24 37.18 -18.83
N PRO A 179 5.29 36.47 -19.27
CA PRO A 179 6.52 37.12 -19.70
C PRO A 179 6.26 37.99 -20.95
N ALA A 180 7.02 39.09 -21.05
CA ALA A 180 6.94 40.06 -22.16
C ALA A 180 7.46 39.52 -23.49
#